data_AF-A0A634R0C9-F1
#
_entry.id   AF-A0A634R0C9-F1
#
_cell.length_a   1.000
_cell.length_b   1.000
_cell.length_c   1.000
_cell.angle_alpha   90.00
_cell.angle_beta   90.00
_cell.angle_gamma   90.00
#
_symmetry.space_group_name_H-M   'P 1'
#
loop_
_entity.id
_entity.type
_entity.pdbx_description
1 polymer ?
#
loop_
_entity_poly.entity_id
_entity_poly.type
_entity_poly.pdbx_seq_one_letter_code
_entity_poly.pdbx_strand_id
1 'polypeptide(L)'
;MDDTLTALSGKSIEGLIEYVGLRETINHAADALQKSQNGGDIPDKKQFARTISAVTSTTITLGESGWFKIATVFMPQSTSTAVIKLYGGSGFNVGSFEQSTISELVLRAGNGSPVGITATLWKRSPNGVLECAWINTSGDNYDIYVRINQYAYWLIAQYDYTGNANVTLYNAPEYSETKPANATNGQTYTLYNSMMKPTAGDVEALSVNGGRLNGALGIGTDNVLGGSSIVFGDNDTGFKQNG
;
A
#
# COMPACT_ATOMS: atom_id res chain seq x y z
N MET A 1 -44.04 -55.90 -15.36
CA MET A 1 -43.38 -54.74 -14.73
C MET A 1 -41.92 -55.12 -14.68
N ASP A 2 -41.05 -54.34 -15.33
CA ASP A 2 -39.64 -54.70 -15.53
C ASP A 2 -38.96 -55.00 -14.19
N ASP A 3 -38.15 -56.08 -14.10
CA ASP A 3 -37.59 -56.60 -12.83
C ASP A 3 -36.79 -55.53 -12.08
N THR A 4 -36.17 -54.62 -12.84
CA THR A 4 -35.47 -53.43 -12.35
C THR A 4 -36.41 -52.50 -11.57
N LEU A 5 -37.60 -52.22 -12.09
CA LEU A 5 -38.56 -51.33 -11.45
C LEU A 5 -39.13 -51.95 -10.18
N THR A 6 -39.34 -53.26 -10.17
CA THR A 6 -39.78 -54.02 -9.00
C THR A 6 -38.71 -54.01 -7.90
N ALA A 7 -37.44 -54.20 -8.25
CA ALA A 7 -36.31 -54.16 -7.32
C ALA A 7 -36.04 -52.76 -6.74
N LEU A 8 -36.39 -51.70 -7.47
CA LEU A 8 -36.26 -50.32 -7.03
C LEU A 8 -37.45 -49.83 -6.20
N SER A 9 -38.66 -50.36 -6.46
CA SER A 9 -39.87 -49.95 -5.73
C SER A 9 -39.82 -50.38 -4.26
N GLY A 10 -39.98 -49.43 -3.34
CA GLY A 10 -40.02 -49.69 -1.89
C GLY A 10 -38.66 -49.67 -1.16
N LYS A 11 -37.54 -49.47 -1.86
CA LYS A 11 -36.24 -49.25 -1.20
C LYS A 11 -36.16 -47.83 -0.61
N SER A 12 -35.46 -47.69 0.52
CA SER A 12 -35.04 -46.39 1.04
C SER A 12 -34.00 -45.75 0.11
N ILE A 13 -33.73 -44.45 0.28
CA ILE A 13 -32.65 -43.75 -0.45
C ILE A 13 -31.32 -44.51 -0.34
N GLU A 14 -31.02 -45.04 0.85
CA GLU A 14 -29.80 -45.81 1.06
C GLU A 14 -29.80 -47.16 0.35
N GLY A 15 -30.93 -47.87 0.40
CA GLY A 15 -31.08 -49.13 -0.32
C GLY A 15 -31.02 -48.95 -1.85
N LEU A 16 -31.45 -47.79 -2.36
CA LEU A 16 -31.32 -47.41 -3.76
C LEU A 16 -29.85 -47.22 -4.13
N ILE A 17 -29.11 -46.41 -3.37
CA ILE A 17 -27.69 -46.11 -3.59
C ILE A 17 -26.85 -47.39 -3.62
N GLU A 18 -27.13 -48.32 -2.71
CA GLU A 18 -26.47 -49.62 -2.67
C GLU A 18 -26.83 -50.49 -3.89
N TYR A 19 -28.11 -50.55 -4.25
CA TYR A 19 -28.57 -51.36 -5.38
C TYR A 19 -27.98 -50.92 -6.72
N VAL A 20 -27.81 -49.61 -6.95
CA VAL A 20 -27.17 -49.09 -8.18
C VAL A 20 -25.64 -48.99 -8.07
N GLY A 21 -25.04 -49.44 -6.97
CA GLY A 21 -23.58 -49.44 -6.78
C GLY A 21 -22.94 -48.05 -6.66
N LEU A 22 -23.72 -47.03 -6.29
CA LEU A 22 -23.24 -45.64 -6.25
C LEU A 22 -22.54 -45.25 -4.94
N ARG A 23 -22.54 -46.10 -3.92
CA ARG A 23 -21.98 -45.78 -2.59
C ARG A 23 -20.51 -45.33 -2.65
N GLU A 24 -19.66 -46.09 -3.34
CA GLU A 24 -18.25 -45.72 -3.52
C GLU A 24 -18.08 -44.48 -4.42
N THR A 25 -18.92 -44.35 -5.44
CA THR A 25 -18.91 -43.16 -6.31
C THR A 25 -19.23 -41.89 -5.52
N ILE A 26 -20.19 -41.96 -4.59
CA ILE A 26 -20.55 -40.86 -3.69
C ILE A 26 -19.40 -40.54 -2.73
N ASN A 27 -18.76 -41.56 -2.13
CA ASN A 27 -17.62 -41.36 -1.23
C ASN A 27 -16.45 -40.68 -1.94
N HIS A 28 -16.04 -41.18 -3.11
CA HIS A 28 -14.98 -40.57 -3.91
C HIS A 28 -15.33 -39.16 -4.39
N ALA A 29 -16.59 -38.92 -4.76
CA ALA A 29 -17.05 -37.58 -5.13
C ALA A 29 -17.02 -36.62 -3.94
N ALA A 30 -17.37 -37.08 -2.74
CA ALA A 30 -17.30 -36.27 -1.52
C ALA A 30 -15.85 -35.90 -1.16
N ASP A 31 -14.90 -36.83 -1.32
CA ASP A 31 -13.47 -36.60 -1.11
C ASP A 31 -12.86 -35.68 -2.18
N ALA A 32 -13.24 -35.85 -3.45
CA ALA A 32 -12.74 -35.02 -4.55
C ALA A 32 -13.31 -33.59 -4.52
N LEU A 33 -14.54 -33.41 -4.02
CA LEU A 33 -15.22 -32.12 -3.97
C LEU A 33 -15.09 -31.42 -2.62
N GLN A 34 -14.08 -31.70 -1.78
CA GLN A 34 -13.92 -31.10 -0.45
C GLN A 34 -13.87 -29.55 -0.49
N LYS A 35 -15.04 -28.90 -0.63
CA LYS A 35 -15.17 -27.45 -0.87
C LYS A 35 -14.65 -26.63 0.31
N SER A 36 -14.73 -27.22 1.51
CA SER A 36 -14.16 -26.68 2.74
C SER A 36 -12.64 -26.83 2.84
N GLN A 37 -12.00 -27.58 1.95
CA GLN A 37 -10.54 -27.75 1.85
C GLN A 37 -9.95 -27.14 0.57
N ASN A 38 -10.69 -26.32 -0.18
CA ASN A 38 -10.15 -25.62 -1.36
C ASN A 38 -8.93 -24.76 -0.97
N GLY A 39 -7.73 -25.27 -1.24
CA GLY A 39 -6.45 -24.66 -0.88
C GLY A 39 -5.93 -24.97 0.53
N GLY A 40 -6.59 -25.86 1.28
CA GLY A 40 -6.15 -26.31 2.61
C GLY A 40 -4.82 -27.05 2.56
N ASP A 41 -4.65 -27.91 1.55
CA ASP A 41 -3.47 -28.70 1.22
C ASP A 41 -2.27 -27.88 0.73
N ILE A 42 -2.49 -26.61 0.35
CA ILE A 42 -1.42 -25.72 -0.10
C ILE A 42 -0.52 -25.36 1.09
N PRO A 43 0.77 -25.83 1.11
CA PRO A 43 1.66 -25.63 2.26
C PRO A 43 2.07 -24.17 2.42
N ASP A 44 2.33 -23.48 1.30
CA ASP A 44 2.61 -22.04 1.25
C ASP A 44 1.60 -21.37 0.32
N LYS A 45 0.48 -20.95 0.90
CA LYS A 45 -0.62 -20.28 0.19
C LYS A 45 -0.16 -19.00 -0.51
N LYS A 46 0.85 -18.33 0.06
CA LYS A 46 1.39 -17.09 -0.50
C LYS A 46 2.31 -17.36 -1.69
N GLN A 47 3.25 -18.29 -1.57
CA GLN A 47 4.09 -18.69 -2.69
C GLN A 47 3.24 -19.28 -3.82
N PHE A 48 2.20 -20.05 -3.49
CA PHE A 48 1.21 -20.48 -4.47
C PHE A 48 0.55 -19.29 -5.17
N ALA A 49 0.00 -18.34 -4.41
CA ALA A 49 -0.62 -17.13 -4.97
C ALA A 49 0.35 -16.37 -5.89
N ARG A 50 1.61 -16.15 -5.47
CA ARG A 50 2.66 -15.54 -6.30
C ARG A 50 2.89 -16.33 -7.60
N THR A 51 2.98 -17.67 -7.50
CA THR A 51 3.26 -18.56 -8.64
C THR A 51 2.15 -18.51 -9.68
N ILE A 52 0.89 -18.45 -9.23
CA ILE A 52 -0.28 -18.30 -10.12
C ILE A 52 -0.59 -16.83 -10.46
N SER A 53 0.27 -15.88 -10.05
CA SER A 53 0.06 -14.43 -10.22
C SER A 53 -1.23 -13.89 -9.56
N ALA A 54 -1.74 -14.57 -8.54
CA ALA A 54 -2.79 -14.06 -7.67
C ALA A 54 -2.20 -13.09 -6.63
N VAL A 55 -2.95 -12.03 -6.32
CA VAL A 55 -2.54 -11.02 -5.35
C VAL A 55 -3.20 -11.30 -3.99
N THR A 56 -2.44 -11.15 -2.91
CA THR A 56 -3.03 -11.19 -1.57
C THR A 56 -3.67 -9.83 -1.29
N SER A 57 -4.99 -9.79 -1.24
CA SER A 57 -5.77 -8.57 -1.04
C SER A 57 -6.97 -8.77 -0.13
N THR A 58 -7.42 -7.70 0.51
CA THR A 58 -8.69 -7.63 1.24
C THR A 58 -9.33 -6.26 1.05
N THR A 59 -10.56 -6.12 1.55
CA THR A 59 -11.24 -4.83 1.66
C THR A 59 -10.94 -4.21 3.03
N ILE A 60 -10.67 -2.91 3.07
CA ILE A 60 -10.41 -2.14 4.30
C ILE A 60 -11.29 -0.89 4.33
N THR A 61 -11.75 -0.50 5.51
CA THR A 61 -12.54 0.72 5.72
C THR A 61 -11.87 1.60 6.78
N LEU A 62 -11.65 2.87 6.42
CA LEU A 62 -11.02 3.93 7.21
C LEU A 62 -11.97 5.16 7.23
N GLY A 63 -13.18 4.97 7.75
CA GLY A 63 -14.30 5.90 7.54
C GLY A 63 -14.12 7.31 8.13
N GLU A 64 -13.34 7.42 9.19
CA GLU A 64 -13.08 8.68 9.91
C GLU A 64 -11.82 9.39 9.41
N SER A 65 -11.70 10.68 9.71
CA SER A 65 -10.45 11.43 9.49
C SER A 65 -9.51 11.22 10.67
N GLY A 66 -8.38 10.56 10.47
CA GLY A 66 -7.42 10.32 11.56
C GLY A 66 -6.41 9.24 11.23
N TRP A 67 -5.87 8.64 12.28
CA TRP A 67 -4.87 7.58 12.25
C TRP A 67 -5.51 6.21 12.42
N PHE A 68 -5.02 5.23 11.65
CA PHE A 68 -5.51 3.86 11.69
C PHE A 68 -4.36 2.87 11.79
N LYS A 69 -4.46 1.90 12.72
CA LYS A 69 -3.55 0.75 12.78
C LYS A 69 -3.92 -0.25 11.69
N ILE A 70 -3.30 -0.17 10.53
CA ILE A 70 -3.70 -0.98 9.36
C ILE A 70 -3.05 -2.35 9.33
N ALA A 71 -1.90 -2.53 9.97
CA ALA A 71 -1.20 -3.81 9.99
C ALA A 71 -0.32 -3.96 11.23
N THR A 72 0.01 -5.22 11.54
CA THR A 72 1.19 -5.57 12.33
C THR A 72 2.12 -6.38 11.44
N VAL A 73 3.40 -6.02 11.43
CA VAL A 73 4.42 -6.69 10.63
C VAL A 73 5.48 -7.30 11.53
N PHE A 74 5.95 -8.49 11.16
CA PHE A 74 7.16 -9.08 11.71
C PHE A 74 8.28 -8.86 10.70
N MET A 75 9.32 -8.13 11.08
CA MET A 75 10.44 -7.77 10.20
C MET A 75 11.75 -7.92 10.96
N PRO A 76 12.43 -9.07 10.83
CA PRO A 76 13.71 -9.32 11.50
C PRO A 76 14.72 -8.21 11.21
N GLN A 77 15.62 -7.90 12.14
CA GLN A 77 16.82 -7.05 11.92
C GLN A 77 17.87 -7.72 11.00
N SER A 78 17.39 -8.25 9.87
CA SER A 78 18.13 -8.78 8.73
C SER A 78 17.42 -8.28 7.47
N THR A 79 18.00 -8.48 6.29
CA THR A 79 17.38 -7.96 5.06
C THR A 79 15.98 -8.54 4.86
N SER A 80 14.97 -7.70 5.05
CA SER A 80 13.56 -7.97 4.80
C SER A 80 12.83 -6.72 4.32
N THR A 81 11.85 -6.93 3.44
CA THR A 81 11.03 -5.87 2.84
C THR A 81 9.57 -6.28 2.90
N ALA A 82 8.69 -5.33 3.22
CA ALA A 82 7.25 -5.49 3.08
C ALA A 82 6.66 -4.30 2.30
N VAL A 83 5.55 -4.53 1.61
CA VAL A 83 4.80 -3.49 0.90
C VAL A 83 3.33 -3.64 1.23
N ILE A 84 2.66 -2.51 1.44
CA ILE A 84 1.21 -2.42 1.60
C ILE A 84 0.71 -1.35 0.63
N LYS A 85 -0.26 -1.70 -0.21
CA LYS A 85 -0.86 -0.79 -1.19
C LYS A 85 -2.34 -0.65 -0.92
N LEU A 86 -2.82 0.58 -0.81
CA LEU A 86 -4.23 0.91 -0.76
C LEU A 86 -4.66 1.50 -2.10
N TYR A 87 -5.72 0.96 -2.68
CA TYR A 87 -6.35 1.49 -3.89
C TYR A 87 -7.71 2.10 -3.54
N GLY A 88 -7.92 3.30 -4.05
CA GLY A 88 -8.96 4.22 -3.60
C GLY A 88 -8.46 5.12 -2.47
N GLY A 89 -9.22 6.18 -2.21
CA GLY A 89 -8.89 7.21 -1.23
C GLY A 89 -10.12 7.72 -0.49
N SER A 90 -9.97 8.89 0.12
CA SER A 90 -11.05 9.60 0.82
C SER A 90 -12.09 10.14 -0.16
N GLY A 91 -13.31 9.59 -0.12
CA GLY A 91 -14.45 9.98 -0.96
C GLY A 91 -14.70 9.05 -2.16
N PHE A 92 -15.89 9.16 -2.77
CA PHE A 92 -16.35 8.33 -3.89
C PHE A 92 -17.29 9.09 -4.85
N ASN A 93 -17.08 10.39 -5.03
CA ASN A 93 -17.86 11.28 -5.88
C ASN A 93 -17.44 11.17 -7.35
N VAL A 94 -18.41 11.11 -8.25
CA VAL A 94 -18.16 11.14 -9.70
C VAL A 94 -17.51 12.48 -10.08
N GLY A 95 -16.43 12.42 -10.88
CA GLY A 95 -15.68 13.58 -11.35
C GLY A 95 -14.53 14.03 -10.44
N SER A 96 -14.45 13.49 -9.22
CA SER A 96 -13.32 13.69 -8.30
C SER A 96 -12.21 12.68 -8.56
N PHE A 97 -11.40 12.93 -9.60
CA PHE A 97 -10.34 12.01 -10.04
C PHE A 97 -9.26 11.76 -8.97
N GLU A 98 -9.05 12.70 -8.06
CA GLU A 98 -8.13 12.59 -6.93
C GLU A 98 -8.49 11.47 -5.95
N GLN A 99 -9.76 11.04 -5.91
CA GLN A 99 -10.24 9.97 -5.02
C GLN A 99 -9.88 8.56 -5.53
N SER A 100 -9.69 8.42 -6.85
CA SER A 100 -9.20 7.20 -7.49
C SER A 100 -7.68 7.13 -7.43
N THR A 101 -7.14 6.96 -6.23
CA THR A 101 -5.71 7.05 -5.95
C THR A 101 -5.09 5.71 -5.55
N ILE A 102 -3.76 5.68 -5.53
CA ILE A 102 -2.94 4.59 -4.98
C ILE A 102 -2.08 5.19 -3.88
N SER A 103 -2.14 4.59 -2.70
CA SER A 103 -1.23 4.86 -1.59
C SER A 103 -0.32 3.65 -1.41
N GLU A 104 0.99 3.84 -1.53
CA GLU A 104 1.96 2.75 -1.50
C GLU A 104 2.94 2.95 -0.35
N LEU A 105 2.89 2.06 0.63
CA LEU A 105 3.76 2.02 1.78
C LEU A 105 4.80 0.91 1.58
N VAL A 106 6.08 1.28 1.64
CA VAL A 106 7.21 0.35 1.58
C VAL A 106 7.90 0.35 2.93
N LEU A 107 8.07 -0.83 3.51
CA LEU A 107 8.73 -1.06 4.79
C LEU A 107 10.03 -1.82 4.55
N ARG A 108 11.09 -1.40 5.23
CA ARG A 108 12.41 -2.06 5.14
C ARG A 108 12.99 -2.22 6.54
N ALA A 109 13.43 -3.42 6.88
CA ALA A 109 14.12 -3.65 8.15
C ALA A 109 15.48 -2.97 8.20
N GLY A 110 15.81 -2.44 9.37
CA GLY A 110 17.15 -2.00 9.72
C GLY A 110 18.14 -3.16 9.78
N ASN A 111 19.43 -2.83 9.83
CA ASN A 111 20.53 -3.78 9.95
C ASN A 111 20.88 -4.08 11.43
N GLY A 112 20.01 -3.73 12.37
CA GLY A 112 20.25 -3.83 13.81
C GLY A 112 21.05 -2.66 14.40
N SER A 113 21.51 -1.69 13.60
CA SER A 113 22.21 -0.50 14.07
C SER A 113 21.88 0.74 13.20
N PRO A 114 20.80 1.48 13.51
CA PRO A 114 19.87 1.28 14.63
C PRO A 114 18.90 0.11 14.40
N VAL A 115 18.38 -0.44 15.51
CA VAL A 115 17.25 -1.40 15.48
C VAL A 115 15.97 -0.67 15.07
N GLY A 116 15.22 -1.24 14.14
CA GLY A 116 13.92 -0.71 13.73
C GLY A 116 13.58 -1.03 12.29
N ILE A 117 12.64 -0.25 11.75
CA ILE A 117 12.29 -0.28 10.33
C ILE A 117 12.31 1.14 9.77
N THR A 118 12.52 1.25 8.47
CA THR A 118 12.14 2.43 7.70
C THR A 118 10.76 2.19 7.11
N ALA A 119 9.87 3.18 7.23
CA ALA A 119 8.57 3.19 6.58
C ALA A 119 8.52 4.38 5.62
N THR A 120 8.23 4.11 4.35
CA THR A 120 8.19 5.12 3.30
C THR A 120 6.86 5.09 2.57
N LEU A 121 6.14 6.20 2.59
CA LEU A 121 4.89 6.39 1.87
C LEU A 121 5.14 7.17 0.57
N TRP A 122 4.72 6.59 -0.55
CA TRP A 122 4.71 7.24 -1.85
C TRP A 122 3.33 7.84 -2.12
N LYS A 123 3.16 9.12 -1.81
CA LYS A 123 1.89 9.84 -1.92
C LYS A 123 1.68 10.35 -3.34
N ARG A 124 0.57 9.94 -3.97
CA ARG A 124 0.23 10.27 -5.37
C ARG A 124 -0.95 11.23 -5.53
N SER A 125 -1.75 11.37 -4.47
CA SER A 125 -2.96 12.22 -4.44
C SER A 125 -3.14 12.89 -3.07
N PRO A 126 -3.76 14.08 -3.01
CA PRO A 126 -4.22 14.67 -1.75
C PRO A 126 -5.28 13.83 -1.02
N ASN A 127 -6.03 12.96 -1.71
CA ASN A 127 -7.07 12.11 -1.11
C ASN A 127 -6.57 10.69 -0.79
N GLY A 128 -5.28 10.40 -1.01
CA GLY A 128 -4.68 9.15 -0.53
C GLY A 128 -4.31 9.22 0.95
N VAL A 129 -3.52 8.23 1.38
CA VAL A 129 -2.83 8.29 2.67
C VAL A 129 -1.93 9.52 2.69
N LEU A 130 -1.98 10.25 3.80
CA LEU A 130 -1.30 11.51 4.00
C LEU A 130 0.07 11.31 4.67
N GLU A 131 0.09 10.44 5.68
CA GLU A 131 1.26 10.15 6.50
C GLU A 131 1.27 8.69 6.92
N CYS A 132 2.44 8.17 7.28
CA CYS A 132 2.59 6.87 7.91
C CYS A 132 3.46 6.98 9.16
N ALA A 133 3.26 6.06 10.08
CA ALA A 133 4.04 5.93 11.30
C ALA A 133 4.08 4.46 11.73
N TRP A 134 4.98 4.14 12.65
CA TRP A 134 5.08 2.79 13.19
C TRP A 134 5.44 2.80 14.67
N ILE A 135 5.07 1.73 15.37
CA ILE A 135 5.42 1.48 16.78
C ILE A 135 6.06 0.10 16.86
N ASN A 136 7.24 -0.01 17.47
CA ASN A 136 7.79 -1.31 17.83
C ASN A 136 7.07 -1.84 19.07
N THR A 137 6.36 -2.95 18.95
CA THR A 137 5.54 -3.50 20.04
C THR A 137 6.30 -4.54 20.86
N SER A 138 7.12 -5.36 20.20
CA SER A 138 8.06 -6.27 20.86
C SER A 138 9.01 -6.91 19.85
N GLY A 139 10.29 -6.99 20.18
CA GLY A 139 11.31 -7.60 19.32
C GLY A 139 11.26 -7.03 17.90
N ASP A 140 11.04 -7.89 16.91
CA ASP A 140 10.94 -7.53 15.49
C ASP A 140 9.50 -7.30 15.00
N ASN A 141 8.54 -7.11 15.92
CA ASN A 141 7.15 -6.79 15.58
C ASN A 141 6.90 -5.28 15.61
N TYR A 142 6.22 -4.80 14.57
CA TYR A 142 5.91 -3.39 14.39
C TYR A 142 4.45 -3.20 14.01
N ASP A 143 3.74 -2.35 14.75
CA ASP A 143 2.43 -1.87 14.35
C ASP A 143 2.59 -0.72 13.36
N ILE A 144 1.80 -0.77 12.28
CA ILE A 144 1.88 0.16 11.16
C ILE A 144 0.61 1.00 11.13
N TYR A 145 0.82 2.32 11.13
CA TYR A 145 -0.23 3.31 11.15
C TYR A 145 -0.20 4.18 9.91
N VAL A 146 -1.39 4.57 9.44
CA VAL A 146 -1.55 5.54 8.36
C VAL A 146 -2.54 6.62 8.75
N ARG A 147 -2.31 7.85 8.29
CA ARG A 147 -3.24 8.96 8.41
C ARG A 147 -3.98 9.18 7.10
N ILE A 148 -5.30 9.24 7.14
CA ILE A 148 -6.13 9.50 5.96
C ILE A 148 -7.32 10.39 6.34
N ASN A 149 -7.87 11.12 5.37
CA ASN A 149 -9.09 11.90 5.60
C ASN A 149 -10.33 10.97 5.61
N GLN A 150 -11.43 11.48 6.13
CA GLN A 150 -12.72 10.78 6.21
C GLN A 150 -13.20 10.23 4.86
N TYR A 151 -14.12 9.27 4.93
CA TYR A 151 -14.81 8.65 3.80
C TYR A 151 -13.95 7.74 2.91
N ALA A 152 -12.89 7.17 3.47
CA ALA A 152 -12.12 6.11 2.82
C ALA A 152 -12.77 4.74 3.09
N TYR A 153 -13.84 4.45 2.34
CA TYR A 153 -14.65 3.24 2.51
C TYR A 153 -14.33 2.19 1.45
N TRP A 154 -14.32 0.91 1.85
CA TRP A 154 -14.21 -0.22 0.92
C TRP A 154 -13.00 -0.14 -0.02
N LEU A 155 -11.87 0.33 0.50
CA LEU A 155 -10.62 0.38 -0.25
C LEU A 155 -10.09 -1.03 -0.46
N ILE A 156 -9.38 -1.25 -1.57
CA ILE A 156 -8.64 -2.49 -1.77
C ILE A 156 -7.29 -2.33 -1.09
N ALA A 157 -6.96 -3.25 -0.20
CA ALA A 157 -5.66 -3.31 0.45
C ALA A 157 -4.92 -4.57 0.00
N GLN A 158 -3.80 -4.37 -0.68
CA GLN A 158 -2.87 -5.42 -1.09
C GLN A 158 -1.62 -5.38 -0.23
N TYR A 159 -0.99 -6.53 -0.04
CA TYR A 159 0.31 -6.56 0.62
C TYR A 159 1.21 -7.63 0.04
N ASP A 160 2.51 -7.44 0.26
CA ASP A 160 3.51 -8.45 -0.01
C ASP A 160 4.74 -8.26 0.90
N TYR A 161 5.62 -9.28 0.98
CA TYR A 161 6.80 -9.28 1.84
C TYR A 161 7.80 -10.40 1.48
N THR A 162 9.06 -10.26 1.91
CA THR A 162 10.15 -11.25 1.74
C THR A 162 9.97 -12.49 2.62
N GLY A 163 10.57 -13.62 2.25
CA GLY A 163 10.30 -14.93 2.90
C GLY A 163 10.61 -15.05 4.40
N ASN A 164 11.36 -14.11 4.97
CA ASN A 164 11.68 -14.03 6.41
C ASN A 164 10.85 -13.01 7.19
N ALA A 165 9.91 -12.31 6.54
CA ALA A 165 9.03 -11.33 7.15
C ALA A 165 7.57 -11.82 7.14
N ASN A 166 6.69 -11.08 7.82
CA ASN A 166 5.25 -11.31 7.79
C ASN A 166 4.49 -9.98 7.86
N VAL A 167 3.31 -9.93 7.24
CA VAL A 167 2.35 -8.83 7.30
C VAL A 167 0.99 -9.40 7.68
N THR A 168 0.46 -8.98 8.82
CA THR A 168 -0.93 -9.19 9.22
C THR A 168 -1.69 -7.89 8.97
N LEU A 169 -2.50 -7.88 7.91
CA LEU A 169 -3.31 -6.73 7.52
C LEU A 169 -4.70 -6.78 8.20
N TYR A 170 -5.17 -5.65 8.72
CA TYR A 170 -6.47 -5.54 9.38
C TYR A 170 -7.54 -4.98 8.42
N ASN A 171 -8.68 -5.66 8.33
CA ASN A 171 -9.83 -5.21 7.55
C ASN A 171 -10.73 -4.21 8.31
N ALA A 172 -10.68 -4.24 9.66
CA ALA A 172 -11.25 -3.26 10.57
C ALA A 172 -10.15 -2.67 11.48
N PRO A 173 -9.34 -1.74 10.97
CA PRO A 173 -8.27 -1.09 11.73
C PRO A 173 -8.76 -0.35 12.97
N GLU A 174 -7.91 -0.34 14.01
CA GLU A 174 -8.12 0.51 15.18
C GLU A 174 -7.96 1.98 14.80
N TYR A 175 -8.93 2.82 15.16
CA TYR A 175 -8.96 4.25 14.88
C TYR A 175 -8.43 5.08 16.05
N SER A 176 -7.71 6.15 15.74
CA SER A 176 -7.38 7.23 16.66
C SER A 176 -7.46 8.58 15.95
N GLU A 177 -8.07 9.57 16.59
CA GLU A 177 -8.15 10.94 16.05
C GLU A 177 -6.76 11.59 15.96
N THR A 178 -5.90 11.31 16.94
CA THR A 178 -4.54 11.85 17.01
C THR A 178 -3.51 10.78 16.68
N LYS A 179 -2.29 11.21 16.34
CA LYS A 179 -1.20 10.25 16.11
C LYS A 179 -0.95 9.45 17.39
N PRO A 180 -0.86 8.11 17.34
CA PRO A 180 -0.55 7.31 18.51
C PRO A 180 0.70 7.79 19.24
N ALA A 181 0.66 7.77 20.57
CA ALA A 181 1.82 8.12 21.39
C ALA A 181 2.99 7.16 21.11
N ASN A 182 4.22 7.67 21.17
CA ASN A 182 5.47 6.91 20.93
C ASN A 182 5.64 6.35 19.50
N ALA A 183 4.76 6.72 18.56
CA ALA A 183 4.94 6.35 17.16
C ALA A 183 6.16 7.07 16.55
N THR A 184 6.98 6.30 15.85
CA THR A 184 8.05 6.84 15.00
C THR A 184 7.46 7.23 13.65
N ASN A 185 7.76 8.43 13.17
CA ASN A 185 7.29 8.89 11.87
C ASN A 185 7.93 8.07 10.75
N GLY A 186 7.12 7.67 9.77
CA GLY A 186 7.63 7.30 8.46
C GLY A 186 7.92 8.55 7.62
N GLN A 187 8.56 8.33 6.48
CA GLN A 187 8.84 9.37 5.50
C GLN A 187 7.77 9.37 4.41
N THR A 188 7.15 10.51 4.16
CA THR A 188 6.25 10.69 3.01
C THR A 188 6.99 11.37 1.87
N TYR A 189 7.02 10.74 0.70
CA TYR A 189 7.45 11.37 -0.55
C TYR A 189 6.23 11.69 -1.41
N THR A 190 6.09 12.96 -1.77
CA THR A 190 5.10 13.41 -2.74
C THR A 190 5.59 13.13 -4.15
N LEU A 191 4.83 12.36 -4.93
CA LEU A 191 5.08 12.22 -6.36
C LEU A 191 4.41 13.37 -7.10
N TYR A 192 5.24 14.28 -7.61
CA TYR A 192 4.75 15.40 -8.39
C TYR A 192 4.09 14.93 -9.70
N ASN A 193 2.89 15.43 -9.98
CA ASN A 193 2.09 15.12 -11.15
C ASN A 193 1.15 16.30 -11.49
N SER A 194 0.26 16.15 -12.47
CA SER A 194 -0.66 17.21 -12.88
C SER A 194 -1.64 17.66 -11.78
N MET A 195 -1.95 16.80 -10.81
CA MET A 195 -2.76 17.10 -9.61
C MET A 195 -1.90 17.63 -8.46
N MET A 196 -0.74 17.03 -8.22
CA MET A 196 0.23 17.43 -7.19
C MET A 196 1.40 18.15 -7.85
N LYS A 197 1.24 19.42 -8.23
CA LYS A 197 2.34 20.18 -8.86
C LYS A 197 3.37 20.60 -7.81
N PRO A 198 4.67 20.63 -8.16
CA PRO A 198 5.68 21.21 -7.28
C PRO A 198 5.46 22.72 -7.17
N THR A 199 5.81 23.27 -6.02
CA THR A 199 5.97 24.71 -5.82
C THR A 199 7.36 25.15 -6.26
N ALA A 200 7.57 26.46 -6.44
CA ALA A 200 8.91 26.98 -6.75
C ALA A 200 9.94 26.61 -5.66
N GLY A 201 9.53 26.61 -4.38
CA GLY A 201 10.39 26.21 -3.27
C GLY A 201 10.78 24.72 -3.31
N ASP A 202 9.89 23.85 -3.78
CA ASP A 202 10.16 22.40 -3.88
C ASP A 202 11.26 22.06 -4.89
N VAL A 203 11.50 22.95 -5.86
CA VAL A 203 12.49 22.77 -6.93
C VAL A 203 13.57 23.84 -6.91
N GLU A 204 13.69 24.57 -5.80
CA GLU A 204 14.67 25.66 -5.62
C GLU A 204 14.61 26.75 -6.71
N ALA A 205 13.41 26.99 -7.26
CA ALA A 205 13.15 28.00 -8.27
C ALA A 205 12.66 29.33 -7.67
N LEU A 206 12.79 30.40 -8.45
CA LEU A 206 12.19 31.70 -8.12
C LEU A 206 10.66 31.61 -8.26
N SER A 207 9.93 32.18 -7.29
CA SER A 207 8.48 32.24 -7.34
C SER A 207 7.98 33.15 -8.48
N VAL A 208 6.84 32.77 -9.08
CA VAL A 208 6.14 33.58 -10.09
C VAL A 208 5.60 34.91 -9.54
N ASN A 209 5.45 34.99 -8.21
CA ASN A 209 5.09 36.24 -7.53
C ASN A 209 6.31 37.14 -7.27
N GLY A 210 7.47 36.79 -7.82
CA GLY A 210 8.75 37.45 -7.57
C GLY A 210 9.50 36.91 -6.35
N GLY A 211 10.69 37.45 -6.11
CA GLY A 211 11.54 37.07 -4.99
C GLY A 211 12.92 37.70 -5.06
N ARG A 212 13.82 37.28 -4.17
CA ARG A 212 15.22 37.73 -4.13
C ARG A 212 16.11 36.62 -4.67
N LEU A 213 16.90 36.93 -5.69
CA LEU A 213 18.02 36.08 -6.13
C LEU A 213 19.26 36.43 -5.29
N ASN A 214 19.82 35.44 -4.61
CA ASN A 214 21.05 35.57 -3.85
C ASN A 214 22.23 35.07 -4.68
N GLY A 215 22.80 35.95 -5.50
CA GLY A 215 23.93 35.63 -6.37
C GLY A 215 23.89 36.36 -7.69
N ALA A 216 24.77 35.94 -8.59
CA ALA A 216 24.94 36.55 -9.90
C ALA A 216 23.93 35.96 -10.89
N LEU A 217 23.27 36.81 -11.69
CA LEU A 217 22.33 36.42 -12.73
C LEU A 217 22.92 36.68 -14.11
N GLY A 218 22.87 35.68 -14.99
CA GLY A 218 23.26 35.83 -16.40
C GLY A 218 22.06 35.67 -17.32
N ILE A 219 21.90 36.57 -18.29
CA ILE A 219 20.85 36.50 -19.31
C ILE A 219 21.49 36.27 -20.67
N GLY A 220 21.23 35.08 -21.23
CA GLY A 220 21.81 34.63 -22.50
C GLY A 220 23.27 34.19 -22.40
N THR A 221 23.85 34.17 -21.21
CA THR A 221 25.28 33.91 -20.96
C THR A 221 25.53 33.66 -19.48
N ASP A 222 26.63 32.99 -19.13
CA ASP A 222 27.04 32.82 -17.74
C ASP A 222 27.49 34.15 -17.14
N ASN A 223 27.35 34.34 -15.82
CA ASN A 223 27.79 35.58 -15.18
C ASN A 223 29.21 35.44 -14.62
N VAL A 224 30.19 36.15 -15.22
CA VAL A 224 31.58 36.17 -14.71
C VAL A 224 31.87 37.34 -13.75
N LEU A 225 30.95 38.32 -13.66
CA LEU A 225 31.10 39.46 -12.74
C LEU A 225 30.96 39.05 -11.28
N GLY A 226 30.18 38.01 -10.97
CA GLY A 226 29.98 37.47 -9.62
C GLY A 226 29.27 38.44 -8.66
N GLY A 227 29.09 38.01 -7.40
CA GLY A 227 28.41 38.81 -6.37
C GLY A 227 26.97 39.18 -6.74
N SER A 228 26.53 40.38 -6.36
CA SER A 228 25.23 40.95 -6.73
C SER A 228 25.32 41.65 -8.09
N SER A 229 25.27 40.86 -9.17
CA SER A 229 25.38 41.37 -10.53
C SER A 229 24.39 40.73 -11.51
N ILE A 230 24.11 41.46 -12.60
CA ILE A 230 23.32 41.01 -13.75
C ILE A 230 24.15 41.28 -15.01
N VAL A 231 24.38 40.26 -15.84
CA VAL A 231 25.06 40.39 -17.14
C VAL A 231 24.13 40.04 -18.30
N PHE A 232 24.40 40.62 -19.47
CA PHE A 232 23.65 40.38 -20.70
C PHE A 232 24.63 40.10 -21.85
N GLY A 233 24.43 39.02 -22.60
CA GLY A 233 25.19 38.78 -23.84
C GLY A 233 26.57 38.17 -23.64
N ASP A 234 27.63 38.96 -23.49
CA ASP A 234 29.03 38.49 -23.59
C ASP A 234 29.68 38.08 -22.26
N ASN A 235 28.88 37.79 -21.23
CA ASN A 235 29.24 37.33 -19.86
C ASN A 235 29.99 38.32 -18.96
N ASP A 236 30.69 39.30 -19.53
CA ASP A 236 31.51 40.27 -18.80
C ASP A 236 30.94 41.70 -18.81
N THR A 237 29.94 41.99 -19.65
CA THR A 237 29.22 43.27 -19.65
C THR A 237 27.92 43.20 -18.85
N GLY A 238 27.79 44.05 -17.82
CA GLY A 238 26.62 44.07 -16.95
C GLY A 238 26.59 45.14 -15.86
N PHE A 239 25.57 45.08 -15.00
CA PHE A 239 25.46 45.90 -13.80
C PHE A 239 25.93 45.10 -12.58
N LYS A 240 26.86 45.65 -11.79
CA LYS A 240 27.33 45.05 -10.53
C LYS A 240 27.27 46.08 -9.40
N GLN A 241 26.63 45.71 -8.29
CA GLN A 241 26.58 46.53 -7.10
C GLN A 241 27.70 46.11 -6.13
N ASN A 242 28.59 47.05 -5.82
CA ASN A 242 29.60 46.91 -4.76
C ASN A 242 29.12 47.75 -3.57
N GLY A 243 28.24 47.16 -2.76
CA GLY A 243 27.81 47.77 -1.50
C GLY A 243 28.93 47.78 -0.46
#